data_AF-A0A848ZHJ1-F1
#
_entry.id   AF-A0A848ZHJ1-F1
#
_cell.length_a   1.000
_cell.length_b   1.000
_cell.length_c   1.000
_cell.angle_alpha   90.00
_cell.angle_beta   90.00
_cell.angle_gamma   90.00
#
_symmetry.space_group_name_H-M   'P 1'
#
loop_
_entity.id
_entity.type
_entity.pdbx_description
1 polymer ?
#
loop_
_entity_poly.entity_id
_entity_poly.type
_entity_poly.pdbx_seq_one_letter_code
_entity_poly.pdbx_strand_id
1 'polypeptide(L)' 'VFYPAKAKISGSTVVIYSSKVKKPVAVRFAFTNGALPNLYNVEGLPASAFRTDNWELAQH' A
#
# COMPACT_ATOMS: atom_id res chain seq x y z
N VAL A 1 -4.11 10.38 -9.34
CA VAL A 1 -5.27 10.01 -8.51
C VAL A 1 -5.05 8.60 -7.96
N PHE A 2 -5.44 8.34 -6.71
CA PHE A 2 -5.36 7.01 -6.10
C PHE A 2 -6.74 6.34 -6.04
N TYR A 3 -6.77 5.01 -6.15
CA TYR A 3 -8.00 4.21 -6.07
C TYR A 3 -7.83 3.08 -5.04
N PRO A 4 -8.91 2.66 -4.36
CA PRO A 4 -8.88 1.46 -3.54
C PRO A 4 -8.46 0.23 -4.34
N ALA A 5 -7.73 -0.67 -3.68
CA ALA A 5 -7.23 -1.90 -4.26
C ALA A 5 -7.46 -3.07 -3.30
N LYS A 6 -7.59 -4.28 -3.86
CA LYS A 6 -7.53 -5.52 -3.10
C LYS A 6 -6.07 -5.97 -3.00
N ALA A 7 -5.71 -6.59 -1.88
CA ALA A 7 -4.38 -7.11 -1.62
C ALA A 7 -4.47 -8.58 -1.20
N LYS A 8 -3.48 -9.38 -1.59
CA LYS A 8 -3.25 -10.73 -1.05
C LYS A 8 -1.75 -10.98 -0.88
N ILE A 9 -1.39 -11.80 0.10
CA ILE A 9 -0.02 -12.30 0.26
C ILE A 9 0.13 -13.57 -0.59
N SER A 10 1.22 -13.66 -1.36
CA SER A 10 1.61 -14.81 -2.16
C SER A 10 3.09 -15.09 -1.89
N GLY A 11 3.37 -16.03 -0.97
CA GLY A 11 4.71 -16.23 -0.43
C GLY A 11 5.21 -14.98 0.31
N SER A 12 6.36 -14.45 -0.11
CA SER A 12 6.93 -13.21 0.41
C SER A 12 6.45 -11.94 -0.31
N THR A 13 5.53 -12.06 -1.27
CA THR A 13 5.08 -10.94 -2.12
C THR A 13 3.65 -10.53 -1.79
N VAL A 14 3.40 -9.22 -1.67
CA VAL A 14 2.05 -8.67 -1.62
C VAL A 14 1.57 -8.32 -3.04
N VAL A 15 0.57 -9.03 -3.51
CA VAL A 15 -0.05 -8.80 -4.83
C VAL A 15 -1.23 -7.86 -4.67
N ILE A 16 -1.20 -6.75 -5.40
CA ILE A 16 -2.21 -5.68 -5.35
C ILE A 16 -2.98 -5.62 -6.68
N TYR A 17 -4.30 -5.42 -6.61
CA TYR A 17 -5.15 -5.30 -7.79
C TYR A 17 -6.26 -4.25 -7.62
N SER A 18 -6.51 -3.46 -8.66
CA SER A 18 -7.68 -2.58 -8.77
C SER A 18 -8.17 -2.56 -10.22
N SER A 19 -9.46 -2.79 -10.44
CA SER A 19 -10.06 -2.71 -11.79
C SER A 19 -10.00 -1.31 -12.39
N LYS A 20 -9.79 -0.28 -11.57
CA LYS A 20 -9.65 1.12 -11.99
C LYS A 20 -8.23 1.50 -12.41
N VAL A 21 -7.24 0.63 -12.19
CA VAL A 21 -5.82 0.92 -12.43
C VAL A 21 -5.17 -0.20 -13.24
N LYS A 22 -5.20 -0.07 -14.57
CA LYS A 22 -4.64 -1.08 -15.49
C LYS A 22 -3.11 -1.17 -15.48
N LYS A 23 -2.43 -0.05 -15.20
CA LYS A 23 -0.97 0.07 -15.17
C LYS A 23 -0.56 0.82 -13.88
N PRO A 24 -0.43 0.13 -12.74
CA PRO A 24 -0.06 0.77 -11.49
C PRO A 24 1.39 1.27 -11.55
N VAL A 25 1.62 2.51 -11.14
CA VAL A 25 2.96 3.12 -11.04
C VAL A 25 3.38 3.43 -9.61
N ALA A 26 2.42 3.43 -8.68
CA ALA A 26 2.62 3.73 -7.27
C ALA A 26 1.54 3.08 -6.41
N VAL A 27 1.91 2.67 -5.19
CA VAL A 27 0.99 2.15 -4.18
C VAL A 27 1.22 2.91 -2.88
N ARG A 28 0.15 3.07 -2.10
CA ARG A 28 0.16 3.62 -0.75
C ARG A 28 -0.55 2.64 0.19
N PHE A 29 0.07 2.38 1.33
CA PHE A 29 -0.47 1.55 2.39
C PHE A 29 -0.63 2.38 3.67
N ALA A 30 -1.78 2.25 4.33
CA ALA A 30 -2.13 2.99 5.55
C ALA A 30 -1.94 4.52 5.45
N PHE A 31 -2.26 5.11 4.30
CA PHE A 31 -1.97 6.52 3.98
C PHE A 31 -3.16 7.47 4.25
N THR A 32 -3.99 7.14 5.23
CA THR A 32 -5.12 7.96 5.67
C THR A 32 -5.15 7.99 7.20
N ASN A 33 -5.61 9.11 7.78
CA ASN A 33 -5.58 9.32 9.24
C ASN A 33 -6.40 8.28 10.04
N GLY A 34 -7.41 7.67 9.42
CA GLY A 34 -8.25 6.64 10.03
C GLY A 34 -7.99 5.22 9.50
N ALA A 35 -6.82 4.97 8.90
CA ALA A 35 -6.50 3.64 8.39
C ALA A 35 -6.43 2.60 9.54
N LEU A 36 -7.04 1.43 9.31
CA LEU A 36 -6.94 0.25 10.16
C LEU A 36 -6.13 -0.83 9.43
N PRO A 37 -4.79 -0.74 9.41
CA PRO A 37 -3.94 -1.67 8.65
C PRO A 37 -3.96 -3.08 9.24
N ASN A 38 -3.87 -4.08 8.37
CA ASN A 38 -3.88 -5.49 8.74
C ASN A 38 -2.75 -6.32 8.08
N LEU A 39 -1.68 -5.66 7.65
CA LEU A 39 -0.50 -6.33 7.08
C LEU A 39 0.53 -6.59 8.18
N TYR A 40 0.83 -7.85 8.42
CA TYR A 40 1.78 -8.31 9.44
C TYR A 40 2.80 -9.26 8.82
N ASN A 41 4.02 -9.27 9.36
CA ASN A 41 5.03 -10.27 9.01
C ASN A 41 4.75 -11.61 9.74
N VAL A 42 5.58 -12.63 9.48
CA VAL A 42 5.44 -13.96 10.11
C VAL A 42 5.69 -13.97 11.62
N GLU A 43 6.33 -12.93 12.16
CA GLU A 43 6.58 -12.74 13.59
C GLU A 43 5.42 -12.00 14.28
N GLY A 44 4.37 -11.63 13.54
CA GLY A 44 3.22 -10.90 14.07
C GLY A 44 3.46 -9.39 14.23
N LEU A 45 4.53 -8.85 13.64
CA LEU A 45 4.81 -7.41 13.66
C LEU A 45 4.07 -6.69 12.53
N PRO A 46 3.40 -5.55 12.82
CA PRO A 46 2.68 -4.79 11.81
C PRO A 46 3.65 -4.09 10.84
N ALA A 47 3.26 -4.00 9.58
CA ALA A 47 3.91 -3.12 8.63
C ALA A 47 3.57 -1.65 8.93
N SER A 48 4.60 -0.79 8.94
CA SER A 48 4.42 0.66 8.98
C SER A 48 3.72 1.18 7.72
N ALA A 49 3.09 2.35 7.80
CA ALA A 49 2.58 3.04 6.62
C ALA A 49 3.71 3.31 5.61
N PHE A 50 3.45 3.11 4.32
CA PHE A 50 4.46 3.31 3.28
C PHE A 50 3.84 3.76 1.95
N ARG A 51 4.70 4.31 1.08
CA ARG A 51 4.41 4.59 -0.33
C ARG A 51 5.57 4.08 -1.19
N THR A 52 5.28 3.69 -2.43
CA THR A 52 6.29 3.12 -3.35
C THR A 52 6.76 4.09 -4.43
N ASP A 53 6.21 5.29 -4.48
CA ASP A 53 6.69 6.33 -5.39
C ASP A 53 7.85 7.11 -4.76
N ASN A 54 8.62 7.78 -5.61
CA ASN A 54 9.73 8.64 -5.22
C ASN A 54 9.44 10.12 -5.51
N TRP A 55 8.17 10.53 -5.47
CA TRP A 55 7.81 11.92 -5.71
C TRP A 55 8.20 12.77 -4.51
N GLU A 56 8.72 13.97 -4.78
CA GLU A 56 9.01 14.93 -3.73
C GLU A 56 7.75 15.17 -2.90
N LEU A 57 7.92 15.09 -1.58
CA LEU A 57 6.93 15.61 -0.67
C LEU A 57 6.97 17.12 -0.86
N ALA A 58 5.87 17.70 -1.35
CA ALA A 58 5.73 19.15 -1.36
C ALA A 58 6.00 19.63 0.08
N GLN A 59 7.16 20.26 0.28
CA GLN A 59 7.51 20.87 1.55
C GLN A 59 6.57 22.06 1.73
N HIS A 60 5.92 22.12 2.88
CA HIS A 60 5.33 23.35 3.37
C HIS A 60 6.43 24.26 3.90
#